data_AF-A0A482WQ39-F1
#
_entry.id   AF-A0A482WQ39-F1
#
_cell.length_a   1.000
_cell.length_b   1.000
_cell.length_c   1.000
_cell.angle_alpha   90.00
_cell.angle_beta   90.00
_cell.angle_gamma   90.00
#
_symmetry.space_group_name_H-M   'P 1'
#
loop_
_entity.id
_entity.type
_entity.pdbx_description
1 polymer ?
#
loop_
_entity_poly.entity_id
_entity_poly.type
_entity_poly.pdbx_seq_one_letter_code
_entity_poly.pdbx_strand_id
1 'polypeptide(L)'
;MAQYTIQLAVILSVGVAMVMAYPVEYPFSYAAPVAAYHAPVAYAAVPKVEEYSHPKYHFNYGVKDTHTGDIKSQTEERDGDVVKGQYTLLEADGTTRTVDYSADDHSGFNAVVTKSGHAVHPAAPVKAVAYAAPATYVAHAAPATYVAHAAPATYVAHAPSYDLSYYH
;
A
#
# COMPACT_ATOMS: atom_id res chain seq x y z
N MET A 1 4.56 -14.53 24.92
CA MET A 1 4.12 -15.25 23.71
C MET A 1 3.14 -16.33 24.15
N ALA A 2 1.87 -16.23 23.75
CA ALA A 2 0.89 -17.28 23.98
C ALA A 2 0.26 -17.61 22.63
N GLN A 3 0.49 -18.84 22.17
CA GLN A 3 0.18 -19.33 20.84
C GLN A 3 -1.31 -19.71 20.75
N TYR A 4 -1.98 -19.23 19.71
CA TYR A 4 -3.32 -19.68 19.30
C TYR A 4 -3.15 -20.90 18.39
N THR A 5 -3.75 -22.05 18.73
CA THR A 5 -3.77 -23.23 17.85
C THR A 5 -5.22 -23.51 17.47
N ILE A 6 -5.54 -23.35 16.18
CA ILE A 6 -6.83 -23.70 15.59
C ILE A 6 -6.72 -25.14 15.09
N GLN A 7 -7.51 -26.07 15.65
CA GLN A 7 -7.68 -27.41 15.08
C GLN A 7 -9.01 -27.47 14.30
N LEU A 8 -8.91 -27.52 12.97
CA LEU A 8 -10.01 -27.85 12.07
C LEU A 8 -10.09 -29.37 11.93
N ALA A 9 -11.11 -29.99 12.52
CA ALA A 9 -11.43 -31.39 12.33
C ALA A 9 -12.43 -31.56 11.19
N VAL A 10 -11.98 -32.12 10.07
CA VAL A 10 -12.84 -32.66 9.00
C VAL A 10 -13.25 -34.06 9.41
N ILE A 11 -14.56 -34.33 9.48
CA ILE A 11 -15.07 -35.70 9.67
C ILE A 11 -16.01 -36.02 8.52
N LEU A 12 -15.52 -36.86 7.62
CA LEU A 12 -16.27 -37.61 6.64
C LEU A 12 -16.71 -38.92 7.30
N SER A 13 -18.01 -39.23 7.34
CA SER A 13 -18.47 -40.59 7.62
C SER A 13 -19.71 -40.93 6.81
N VAL A 14 -19.52 -41.87 5.89
CA VAL A 14 -20.57 -42.62 5.19
C VAL A 14 -20.99 -43.78 6.10
N GLY A 15 -22.29 -43.99 6.26
CA GLY A 15 -22.85 -45.16 6.94
C GLY A 15 -24.20 -45.52 6.35
N VAL A 16 -24.21 -46.58 5.53
CA VAL A 16 -25.40 -47.23 4.94
C VAL A 16 -25.82 -48.41 5.81
N ALA A 17 -27.13 -48.58 6.04
CA ALA A 17 -27.89 -49.84 6.18
C ALA A 17 -29.32 -49.46 6.64
N MET A 18 -30.44 -50.08 6.27
CA MET A 18 -30.73 -51.42 5.78
C MET A 18 -32.11 -51.35 5.10
N VAL A 19 -32.26 -51.98 3.93
CA VAL A 19 -33.54 -52.11 3.21
C VAL A 19 -34.30 -53.34 3.75
N MET A 20 -35.58 -53.18 4.08
CA MET A 20 -36.53 -54.29 4.18
C MET A 20 -37.74 -53.98 3.29
N ALA A 21 -37.94 -54.86 2.32
CA ALA A 21 -38.87 -54.75 1.21
C ALA A 21 -40.31 -55.12 1.61
N TYR A 22 -41.27 -54.42 1.00
CA TYR A 22 -42.63 -54.91 0.79
C TYR A 22 -43.06 -54.53 -0.64
N PRO A 23 -43.51 -55.49 -1.47
CA PRO A 23 -43.86 -55.22 -2.85
C PRO A 23 -45.24 -54.55 -2.92
N VAL A 24 -45.32 -53.38 -3.53
CA VAL A 24 -46.58 -52.80 -3.97
C VAL A 24 -46.56 -52.77 -5.49
N GLU A 25 -47.36 -53.63 -6.11
CA GLU A 25 -47.55 -53.72 -7.54
C GLU A 25 -48.41 -52.54 -8.03
N TYR A 26 -47.95 -51.80 -9.05
CA TYR A 26 -48.84 -50.99 -9.89
C TYR A 26 -48.36 -50.98 -11.36
N PRO A 27 -49.26 -51.22 -12.33
CA PRO A 27 -48.92 -51.43 -13.72
C PRO A 27 -48.71 -50.10 -14.45
N PHE A 28 -47.54 -49.90 -15.08
CA PHE A 28 -47.34 -48.75 -15.95
C PHE A 28 -46.79 -49.17 -17.31
N SER A 29 -47.63 -48.99 -18.34
CA SER A 29 -47.26 -49.05 -19.76
C SER A 29 -46.19 -48.01 -20.07
N TYR A 30 -45.15 -48.42 -20.79
CA TYR A 30 -44.15 -47.50 -21.31
C TYR A 30 -44.70 -46.78 -22.54
N ALA A 31 -45.07 -45.51 -22.39
CA ALA A 31 -45.17 -44.56 -23.50
C ALA A 31 -43.89 -43.72 -23.50
N ALA A 32 -43.15 -43.72 -24.61
CA ALA A 32 -41.96 -42.89 -24.77
C ALA A 32 -42.32 -41.40 -24.59
N PRO A 33 -41.54 -40.61 -23.83
CA PRO A 33 -41.86 -39.20 -23.64
C PRO A 33 -41.66 -38.44 -24.95
N VAL A 34 -42.71 -37.77 -25.41
CA VAL A 34 -42.62 -36.80 -26.50
C VAL A 34 -41.94 -35.55 -25.91
N ALA A 35 -40.80 -35.15 -26.48
CA ALA A 35 -40.08 -33.96 -26.03
C ALA A 35 -40.93 -32.70 -26.31
N ALA A 36 -41.54 -32.14 -25.27
CA ALA A 36 -42.15 -30.82 -25.31
C ALA A 36 -41.04 -29.77 -25.22
N TYR A 37 -40.78 -29.08 -26.33
CA TYR A 37 -39.95 -27.87 -26.30
C TYR A 37 -40.71 -26.76 -25.58
N HIS A 38 -40.31 -26.44 -24.35
CA HIS A 38 -40.74 -25.23 -23.69
C HIS A 38 -39.93 -24.04 -24.23
N ALA A 39 -40.60 -23.05 -24.80
CA ALA A 39 -39.98 -21.78 -25.13
C ALA A 39 -39.49 -21.10 -23.84
N PRO A 40 -38.32 -20.41 -23.85
CA PRO A 40 -37.82 -19.74 -22.66
C PRO A 40 -38.80 -18.65 -22.24
N VAL A 41 -39.21 -18.67 -20.97
CA VAL A 41 -39.97 -17.59 -20.35
C VAL A 41 -39.04 -16.38 -20.25
N ALA A 42 -39.35 -15.32 -20.98
CA ALA A 42 -38.62 -14.07 -20.88
C ALA A 42 -38.92 -13.42 -19.52
N TYR A 43 -37.92 -13.35 -18.64
CA TYR A 43 -37.99 -12.51 -17.46
C TYR A 43 -37.89 -11.05 -17.90
N ALA A 44 -38.95 -10.28 -17.69
CA ALA A 44 -38.87 -8.84 -17.80
C ALA A 44 -37.85 -8.33 -16.78
N ALA A 45 -36.80 -7.65 -17.25
CA ALA A 45 -35.86 -6.98 -16.38
C ALA A 45 -36.61 -5.93 -15.55
N VAL A 46 -36.76 -6.17 -14.26
CA VAL A 46 -37.25 -5.15 -13.32
C VAL A 46 -36.16 -4.08 -13.25
N PRO A 47 -36.45 -2.80 -13.55
CA PRO A 47 -35.46 -1.75 -13.38
C PRO A 47 -35.07 -1.71 -11.89
N LYS A 48 -33.79 -2.01 -11.61
CA LYS A 48 -33.22 -1.82 -10.29
C LYS A 48 -33.19 -0.31 -10.05
N VAL A 49 -34.09 0.17 -9.19
CA VAL A 49 -34.01 1.53 -8.68
C VAL A 49 -32.78 1.58 -7.80
N GLU A 50 -31.70 2.19 -8.29
CA GLU A 50 -30.53 2.45 -7.46
C GLU A 50 -30.85 3.59 -6.52
N GLU A 51 -31.14 3.25 -5.27
CA GLU A 51 -31.33 4.21 -4.19
C GLU A 51 -29.97 4.88 -3.91
N TYR A 52 -29.75 6.04 -4.50
CA TYR A 52 -28.59 6.87 -4.21
C TYR A 52 -28.75 7.48 -2.81
N SER A 53 -28.00 6.93 -1.85
CA SER A 53 -27.85 7.52 -0.52
C SER A 53 -26.75 8.57 -0.52
N HIS A 54 -26.96 9.67 0.20
CA HIS A 54 -25.98 10.73 0.38
C HIS A 54 -25.15 10.47 1.65
N PRO A 55 -23.92 9.94 1.55
CA PRO A 55 -23.13 9.58 2.73
C PRO A 55 -22.73 10.82 3.52
N LYS A 56 -22.96 10.80 4.83
CA LYS A 56 -22.64 11.92 5.71
C LYS A 56 -22.18 11.43 7.08
N TYR A 57 -21.05 11.95 7.55
CA TYR A 57 -20.56 11.70 8.91
C TYR A 57 -19.74 12.89 9.41
N HIS A 58 -19.52 12.92 10.72
CA HIS A 58 -18.54 13.78 11.35
C HIS A 58 -18.02 13.06 12.59
N PHE A 59 -16.70 13.09 12.80
CA PHE A 59 -16.07 12.57 14.02
C PHE A 59 -14.92 13.47 14.46
N ASN A 60 -14.60 13.37 15.74
CA ASN A 60 -13.37 13.93 16.29
C ASN A 60 -12.82 13.02 17.39
N TYR A 61 -11.51 13.09 17.59
CA TYR A 61 -10.84 12.46 18.71
C TYR A 61 -9.57 13.23 19.08
N GLY A 62 -9.07 13.02 20.29
CA GLY A 62 -7.79 13.57 20.72
C GLY A 62 -7.17 12.78 21.85
N VAL A 63 -5.84 12.83 21.93
CA VAL A 63 -5.04 12.31 23.03
C VAL A 63 -4.24 13.47 23.60
N LYS A 64 -4.26 13.59 24.92
CA LYS A 64 -3.41 14.54 25.65
C LYS A 64 -2.84 13.83 26.87
N ASP A 65 -1.81 13.04 26.63
CA ASP A 65 -1.08 12.34 27.67
C ASP A 65 0.27 13.02 27.90
N THR A 66 0.36 13.79 28.99
CA THR A 66 1.60 14.47 29.37
C THR A 66 2.67 13.54 29.93
N HIS A 67 2.31 12.30 30.30
CA HIS A 67 3.27 11.34 30.82
C HIS A 67 4.06 10.68 29.68
N THR A 68 3.38 10.27 28.61
CA THR A 68 4.03 9.70 27.41
C THR A 68 4.46 10.77 26.41
N GLY A 69 3.92 11.99 26.51
CA GLY A 69 4.12 13.06 25.53
C GLY A 69 3.22 12.95 24.31
N ASP A 70 2.28 12.01 24.30
CA ASP A 70 1.34 11.82 23.22
C ASP A 70 0.27 12.92 23.23
N ILE A 71 0.46 13.93 22.38
CA ILE A 71 -0.47 15.04 22.21
C ILE A 71 -0.83 15.12 20.73
N LYS A 72 -2.07 14.74 20.41
CA LYS A 72 -2.62 14.73 19.05
C LYS A 72 -4.13 14.94 19.03
N SER A 73 -4.65 15.46 17.92
CA SER A 73 -6.09 15.54 17.69
C SER A 73 -6.42 15.30 16.22
N GLN A 74 -7.62 14.78 15.94
CA GLN A 74 -8.17 14.70 14.59
C GLN A 74 -9.64 15.12 14.61
N THR A 75 -10.05 15.82 13.56
CA THR A 75 -11.46 16.04 13.21
C THR A 75 -11.62 15.74 11.73
N GLU A 76 -12.71 15.08 11.35
CA GLU A 76 -13.06 14.85 9.96
C GLU A 76 -14.58 14.87 9.78
N GLU A 77 -15.02 15.42 8.67
CA GLU A 77 -16.38 15.35 8.18
C GLU A 77 -16.42 14.89 6.74
N ARG A 78 -17.51 14.22 6.39
CA ARG A 78 -17.87 13.89 5.02
C ARG A 78 -19.26 14.38 4.73
N ASP A 79 -19.41 15.01 3.58
CA ASP A 79 -20.69 15.42 3.01
C ASP A 79 -20.74 15.01 1.53
N GLY A 80 -21.43 13.91 1.25
CA GLY A 80 -21.46 13.31 -0.09
C GLY A 80 -20.07 12.82 -0.51
N ASP A 81 -19.55 13.38 -1.59
CA ASP A 81 -18.26 13.01 -2.16
C ASP A 81 -17.09 13.86 -1.63
N VAL A 82 -17.39 14.82 -0.75
CA VAL A 82 -16.38 15.71 -0.15
C VAL A 82 -16.05 15.26 1.27
N VAL A 83 -14.77 15.05 1.54
CA VAL A 83 -14.21 14.83 2.89
C VAL A 83 -13.33 16.01 3.25
N LYS A 84 -13.43 16.50 4.49
CA LYS A 84 -12.53 17.54 5.02
C LYS A 84 -12.15 17.19 6.44
N GLY A 85 -10.93 17.53 6.82
CA GLY A 85 -10.51 17.35 8.19
C GLY A 85 -9.19 18.01 8.52
N GLN A 86 -8.83 17.86 9.78
CA GLN A 86 -7.58 18.33 10.33
C GLN A 86 -6.97 17.25 11.22
N TYR A 87 -5.65 17.11 11.18
CA TYR A 87 -4.87 16.39 12.18
C TYR A 87 -3.83 17.30 12.83
N THR A 88 -3.63 17.19 14.14
CA THR A 88 -2.52 17.84 14.86
C THR A 88 -1.68 16.81 15.60
N LEU A 89 -0.37 17.03 15.62
CA LEU A 89 0.60 16.19 16.33
C LEU A 89 1.72 17.05 16.91
N LEU A 90 1.93 16.94 18.23
CA LEU A 90 3.16 17.40 18.86
C LEU A 90 4.29 16.44 18.52
N GLU A 91 5.27 16.92 17.76
CA GLU A 91 6.44 16.17 17.35
C GLU A 91 7.51 16.12 18.46
N ALA A 92 8.40 15.14 18.36
CA ALA A 92 9.46 14.91 19.35
C ALA A 92 10.48 16.06 19.47
N ASP A 93 10.59 16.90 18.45
CA ASP A 93 11.44 18.10 18.48
C ASP A 93 10.77 19.31 19.17
N GLY A 94 9.55 19.14 19.70
CA GLY A 94 8.78 20.17 20.40
C GLY A 94 7.92 21.06 19.49
N THR A 95 7.90 20.79 18.19
CA THR A 95 7.02 21.50 17.25
C THR A 95 5.66 20.83 17.11
N THR A 96 4.65 21.58 16.68
CA THR A 96 3.34 21.02 16.33
C THR A 96 3.18 21.01 14.82
N ARG A 97 2.93 19.82 14.26
CA ARG A 97 2.47 19.66 12.88
C ARG A 97 0.95 19.73 12.86
N THR A 98 0.41 20.57 12.01
CA THR A 98 -1.02 20.62 11.66
C THR A 98 -1.17 20.27 10.19
N VAL A 99 -2.10 19.37 9.87
CA VAL A 99 -2.42 18.96 8.51
C VAL A 99 -3.90 19.26 8.29
N ASP A 100 -4.19 20.25 7.45
CA ASP A 100 -5.54 20.52 6.98
C ASP A 100 -5.72 19.82 5.63
N TYR A 101 -6.71 18.94 5.50
CA TYR A 101 -6.90 18.12 4.30
C TYR A 101 -8.33 18.16 3.77
N SER A 102 -8.44 17.94 2.47
CA SER A 102 -9.70 17.77 1.76
C SER A 102 -9.57 16.69 0.69
N ALA A 103 -10.65 15.98 0.39
CA ALA A 103 -10.74 15.07 -0.74
C ALA A 103 -12.08 15.22 -1.45
N ASP A 104 -12.06 15.25 -2.78
CA ASP A 104 -13.23 15.22 -3.64
C ASP A 104 -12.91 14.48 -4.97
N ASP A 105 -13.93 14.26 -5.80
CA ASP A 105 -13.86 13.53 -7.06
C ASP A 105 -13.16 14.31 -8.20
N HIS A 106 -13.05 15.63 -8.08
CA HIS A 106 -12.46 16.50 -9.09
C HIS A 106 -10.97 16.77 -8.84
N SER A 107 -10.59 17.09 -7.61
CA SER A 107 -9.25 17.52 -7.20
C SER A 107 -8.46 16.42 -6.50
N GLY A 108 -9.10 15.30 -6.16
CA GLY A 108 -8.50 14.23 -5.38
C GLY A 108 -8.17 14.67 -3.95
N PHE A 109 -7.22 13.99 -3.32
CA PHE A 109 -6.75 14.34 -1.97
C PHE A 109 -5.75 15.49 -2.01
N ASN A 110 -6.01 16.53 -1.23
CA ASN A 110 -5.15 17.69 -1.05
C ASN A 110 -4.92 17.94 0.45
N ALA A 111 -3.68 18.28 0.82
CA ALA A 111 -3.33 18.57 2.21
C ALA A 111 -2.34 19.73 2.30
N VAL A 112 -2.59 20.63 3.26
CA VAL A 112 -1.68 21.70 3.64
C VAL A 112 -1.08 21.34 4.99
N VAL A 113 0.24 21.16 5.01
CA VAL A 113 0.98 20.86 6.23
C VAL A 113 1.63 22.13 6.74
N THR A 114 1.27 22.54 7.95
CA THR A 114 1.92 23.61 8.68
C THR A 114 2.68 23.05 9.87
N LYS A 115 3.83 23.67 10.17
CA LYS A 115 4.68 23.32 11.31
C LYS A 115 4.89 24.57 12.14
N SER A 116 4.62 24.50 13.44
CA SER A 116 4.70 25.62 14.37
C SER A 116 5.53 25.28 15.60
N GLY A 117 6.09 26.29 16.27
CA GLY A 117 6.97 26.11 17.43
C GLY A 117 8.47 26.10 17.08
N HIS A 118 9.30 25.79 18.08
CA HIS A 118 10.75 25.77 17.96
C HIS A 118 11.28 24.35 18.03
N ALA A 119 11.89 23.89 16.94
CA ALA A 119 12.50 22.57 16.89
C ALA A 119 13.79 22.55 17.74
N VAL A 120 13.87 21.62 18.68
CA VAL A 120 15.06 21.35 19.47
C VAL A 120 15.68 20.06 18.98
N HIS A 121 16.91 20.16 18.46
CA HIS A 121 17.68 19.01 17.99
C HIS A 121 18.97 18.91 18.81
N PRO A 122 19.30 17.72 19.36
CA PRO A 122 20.60 17.52 19.98
C PRO A 122 21.71 17.71 18.96
N ALA A 123 22.74 18.47 19.32
CA ALA A 123 23.92 18.63 18.48
C ALA A 123 24.58 17.26 18.27
N ALA A 124 24.83 16.89 17.02
CA ALA A 124 25.54 15.67 16.71
C ALA A 124 26.95 15.72 17.35
N PRO A 125 27.42 14.64 18.00
CA PRO A 125 28.77 14.62 18.54
C PRO A 125 29.77 14.70 17.39
N VAL A 126 30.42 15.85 17.24
CA VAL A 126 31.57 16.02 16.35
C VAL A 126 32.74 15.20 16.91
N LYS A 127 32.95 13.99 16.38
CA LYS A 127 34.24 13.32 16.51
C LYS A 127 35.25 14.08 15.66
N ALA A 128 36.19 14.76 16.29
CA ALA A 128 37.35 15.32 15.60
C ALA A 128 38.12 14.18 14.93
N VAL A 129 38.06 14.09 13.60
CA VAL A 129 38.94 13.21 12.84
C VAL A 129 40.29 13.93 12.76
N ALA A 130 41.25 13.48 13.57
CA ALA A 130 42.63 13.93 13.43
C ALA A 130 43.16 13.44 12.07
N TYR A 131 43.36 14.36 11.13
CA TYR A 131 44.01 14.05 9.87
C TYR A 131 45.50 13.83 10.14
N ALA A 132 45.98 12.59 10.02
CA ALA A 132 47.40 12.32 10.08
C ALA A 132 48.08 12.95 8.85
N ALA A 133 49.09 13.79 9.08
CA ALA A 133 49.87 14.38 8.00
C ALA A 133 50.53 13.27 7.14
N PRO A 134 50.57 13.40 5.80
CA PRO A 134 51.16 12.37 4.95
C PRO A 134 52.65 12.23 5.23
N ALA A 135 53.11 10.99 5.40
CA ALA A 135 54.53 10.66 5.49
C ALA A 135 55.23 10.96 4.16
N THR A 136 56.38 11.63 4.22
CA THR A 136 57.20 11.95 3.05
C THR A 136 57.88 10.69 2.51
N TYR A 137 57.72 10.43 1.21
CA TYR A 137 58.41 9.33 0.53
C TYR A 137 59.86 9.74 0.23
N VAL A 138 60.82 8.92 0.68
CA VAL A 138 62.22 9.04 0.23
C VAL A 138 62.33 8.44 -1.16
N ALA A 139 62.82 9.24 -2.11
CA ALA A 139 63.05 8.80 -3.48
C ALA A 139 64.18 7.76 -3.53
N HIS A 140 63.86 6.54 -3.97
CA HIS A 140 64.85 5.56 -4.38
C HIS A 140 65.12 5.71 -5.87
N ALA A 141 66.35 6.05 -6.24
CA ALA A 141 66.78 6.08 -7.63
C ALA A 141 66.92 4.65 -8.17
N ALA A 142 66.25 4.34 -9.27
CA ALA A 142 66.37 3.07 -9.98
C ALA A 142 67.28 3.25 -11.22
N PRO A 143 68.25 2.35 -11.48
CA PRO A 143 68.97 2.35 -12.75
C PRO A 143 68.19 1.60 -13.83
N ALA A 144 68.37 2.05 -15.06
CA ALA A 144 67.59 1.76 -16.26
C ALA A 144 68.03 0.48 -17.02
N THR A 145 67.08 -0.14 -17.73
CA THR A 145 67.30 -0.74 -19.06
C THR A 145 65.99 -0.72 -19.87
N TYR A 146 66.09 -0.33 -21.15
CA TYR A 146 65.00 -0.32 -22.13
C TYR A 146 64.96 -1.63 -22.93
N VAL A 147 63.76 -2.15 -23.23
CA VAL A 147 63.42 -2.72 -24.55
C VAL A 147 61.97 -2.38 -24.89
N ALA A 148 61.78 -1.98 -26.14
CA ALA A 148 60.60 -1.34 -26.72
C ALA A 148 59.53 -2.33 -27.22
N HIS A 149 58.27 -1.91 -27.19
CA HIS A 149 57.23 -2.34 -28.13
C HIS A 149 56.40 -1.13 -28.61
N ALA A 150 56.07 -1.15 -29.91
CA ALA A 150 55.57 -0.02 -30.71
C ALA A 150 54.07 0.29 -30.56
N ALA A 151 53.71 1.53 -30.92
CA ALA A 151 52.44 2.28 -30.75
C ALA A 151 51.36 2.01 -31.84
N PRO A 152 50.27 2.82 -31.99
CA PRO A 152 49.22 3.35 -31.07
C PRO A 152 47.77 3.11 -31.61
N ALA A 153 46.71 3.53 -30.89
CA ALA A 153 45.52 4.25 -31.43
C ALA A 153 44.39 4.42 -30.38
N THR A 154 44.21 5.64 -29.85
CA THR A 154 43.09 6.60 -30.06
C THR A 154 41.80 6.40 -29.23
N TYR A 155 41.45 7.46 -28.51
CA TYR A 155 40.22 7.68 -27.75
C TYR A 155 38.99 7.91 -28.63
N VAL A 156 37.82 7.45 -28.17
CA VAL A 156 36.53 8.13 -28.43
C VAL A 156 35.77 8.27 -27.13
N ALA A 157 35.59 9.51 -26.70
CA ALA A 157 34.66 9.88 -25.64
C ALA A 157 33.25 9.89 -26.23
N HIS A 158 32.31 9.22 -25.57
CA HIS A 158 30.88 9.33 -25.89
C HIS A 158 30.20 10.15 -24.79
N ALA A 159 29.70 11.33 -25.14
CA ALA A 159 28.76 12.06 -24.29
C ALA A 159 27.35 11.48 -24.49
N PRO A 160 26.56 11.25 -23.43
CA PRO A 160 25.15 10.93 -23.59
C PRO A 160 24.31 12.19 -23.82
N SER A 161 23.47 12.12 -24.86
CA SER A 161 22.46 13.10 -25.26
C SER A 161 21.25 13.07 -24.33
N TYR A 162 20.75 14.24 -23.95
CA TYR A 162 19.43 14.41 -23.33
C TYR A 162 18.39 14.65 -24.44
N ASP A 163 17.33 13.85 -24.45
CA ASP A 163 16.15 14.05 -25.29
C ASP A 163 15.12 14.90 -24.52
N LEU A 164 14.73 16.01 -25.14
CA LEU A 164 13.70 16.94 -24.68
C LEU A 164 12.64 17.03 -25.78
N SER A 165 11.58 16.22 -25.68
CA SER A 165 10.39 16.38 -26.51
C SER A 165 9.26 17.01 -25.69
N TYR A 166 8.96 18.26 -26.01
CA TYR A 166 7.89 19.11 -25.50
C TYR A 166 6.82 19.29 -26.60
N TYR A 167 5.54 19.32 -26.22
CA TYR A 167 4.34 19.72 -27.00
C TYR A 167 4.01 18.96 -28.29
N HIS A 168 2.93 18.17 -28.24
CA HIS A 168 1.74 18.36 -29.08
C HIS A 168 0.52 17.67 -28.48
#